data_AF-A0A966U6T8-F1
#
_entry.id   AF-A0A966U6T8-F1
#
_cell.length_a   1.000
_cell.length_b   1.000
_cell.length_c   1.000
_cell.angle_alpha   90.00
_cell.angle_beta   90.00
_cell.angle_gamma   90.00
#
_symmetry.space_group_name_H-M   'P 1'
#
loop_
_entity.id
_entity.type
_entity.pdbx_description
1 polymer ?
#
loop_
_entity_poly.entity_id
_entity_poly.type
_entity_poly.pdbx_seq_one_letter_code
_entity_poly.pdbx_strand_id
1 'polypeptide(L)'
;MQIKAEERTLNVKCEKQQVAALSQYIRQLLADAPDVKERPLDDAMQMTTPLDVEFIVGTVGIAYDPRSDQMVIQIDEMRDDEAFTEGEDDEVGRVRIYISRGQAAAFCEHADDVVAAGRPACIFCGRPKNVDGHACPRMN
;
A
#
# COMPACT_ATOMS: atom_id res chain seq x y z
N MET A 1 3.32 -5.26 -4.99
CA MET A 1 3.67 -3.90 -4.54
C MET A 1 5.16 -3.67 -4.79
N GLN A 2 5.54 -2.50 -5.29
CA GLN A 2 6.94 -2.15 -5.57
C GLN A 2 7.37 -1.02 -4.65
N ILE A 3 8.56 -1.14 -4.06
CA ILE A 3 9.16 -0.20 -3.13
C ILE A 3 10.44 0.31 -3.79
N LYS A 4 10.56 1.62 -3.94
CA LYS A 4 11.70 2.27 -4.62
C LYS A 4 12.46 3.17 -3.63
N ALA A 5 13.76 2.95 -3.56
CA ALA A 5 14.76 3.85 -2.99
C ALA A 5 15.78 4.20 -4.09
N GLU A 6 16.65 5.18 -3.84
CA GLU A 6 17.58 5.71 -4.87
C GLU A 6 18.38 4.63 -5.60
N GLU A 7 18.87 3.62 -4.87
CA GLU A 7 19.73 2.56 -5.42
C GLU A 7 19.08 1.17 -5.40
N ARG A 8 17.84 1.05 -4.90
CA ARG A 8 17.20 -0.26 -4.69
C ARG A 8 15.72 -0.22 -5.02
N THR A 9 15.29 -1.18 -5.82
CA THR A 9 13.88 -1.50 -6.03
C THR A 9 13.61 -2.89 -5.46
N LEU A 10 12.52 -3.03 -4.71
CA LEU A 10 12.11 -4.29 -4.11
C LEU A 10 10.64 -4.56 -4.47
N ASN A 11 10.33 -5.77 -4.93
CA ASN A 11 8.96 -6.16 -5.23
C ASN A 11 8.49 -7.21 -4.24
N VAL A 12 7.32 -6.98 -3.64
CA VAL A 12 6.63 -7.97 -2.82
C VAL A 12 5.29 -8.32 -3.44
N LYS A 13 4.87 -9.58 -3.30
CA LYS A 13 3.53 -10.01 -3.72
C LYS A 13 2.55 -9.77 -2.58
N CYS A 14 1.46 -9.05 -2.86
CA CYS A 14 0.45 -8.72 -1.86
C CYS A 14 -0.95 -8.93 -2.45
N GLU A 15 -1.91 -9.20 -1.57
CA GLU A 15 -3.31 -9.25 -1.96
C GLU A 15 -3.91 -7.87 -2.14
N LYS A 16 -4.95 -7.81 -2.96
CA LYS A 16 -5.73 -6.59 -3.17
C LYS A 16 -6.32 -6.03 -1.86
N GLN A 17 -6.76 -6.91 -0.96
CA GLN A 17 -7.31 -6.50 0.34
C GLN A 17 -6.24 -5.92 1.27
N GLN A 18 -5.01 -6.45 1.24
CA GLN A 18 -3.88 -5.88 1.99
C GLN A 18 -3.56 -4.46 1.51
N VAL A 19 -3.58 -4.20 0.20
CA VAL A 19 -3.37 -2.85 -0.36
C VAL A 19 -4.48 -1.88 0.09
N ALA A 20 -5.74 -2.32 0.04
CA ALA A 20 -6.87 -1.51 0.49
C ALA A 20 -6.81 -1.19 1.99
N ALA A 21 -6.52 -2.19 2.83
CA ALA A 21 -6.37 -2.02 4.27
C ALA A 21 -5.20 -1.10 4.63
N LEU A 22 -4.07 -1.24 3.93
CA LEU A 22 -2.90 -0.38 4.08
C LEU A 22 -3.24 1.08 3.75
N SER A 23 -3.90 1.33 2.62
CA SER A 23 -4.37 2.68 2.23
C SER A 23 -5.29 3.29 3.29
N GLN A 24 -6.28 2.52 3.76
CA GLN A 24 -7.21 2.98 4.79
C GLN A 24 -6.51 3.33 6.10
N TYR A 25 -5.58 2.48 6.56
CA TYR A 25 -4.90 2.69 7.83
C TYR A 25 -3.93 3.89 7.77
N ILE A 26 -3.24 4.07 6.64
CA ILE A 26 -2.42 5.28 6.40
C ILE A 26 -3.29 6.53 6.46
N ARG A 27 -4.46 6.56 5.81
CA ARG A 27 -5.37 7.71 5.84
C ARG A 27 -5.83 8.02 7.27
N GLN A 28 -6.12 7.00 8.08
CA GLN A 28 -6.50 7.18 9.47
C GLN A 28 -5.39 7.84 10.30
N LEU A 29 -4.14 7.42 10.10
CA LEU A 29 -2.98 8.03 10.77
C LEU A 29 -2.71 9.46 10.29
N LEU A 30 -2.98 9.76 9.02
CA LEU A 30 -2.82 11.09 8.45
C LEU A 30 -3.94 12.07 8.83
N ALA A 31 -5.13 11.57 9.20
CA ALA A 31 -6.30 12.40 9.51
C ALA A 31 -6.07 13.35 10.71
N ASP A 32 -5.23 12.94 11.65
CA ASP A 32 -4.89 13.72 12.85
C ASP A 32 -3.70 14.66 12.64
N ALA A 33 -3.12 14.70 11.43
CA ALA A 33 -1.91 15.46 11.13
C ALA A 33 -2.18 16.62 10.12
N PRO A 34 -1.44 17.75 10.19
CA PRO A 34 -1.69 18.96 9.36
C PRO A 34 -1.69 18.68 7.86
N ASP A 35 -2.39 19.43 7.01
CA ASP A 35 -2.44 19.10 5.57
C ASP A 35 -1.07 18.83 4.90
N VAL A 36 -1.05 17.78 4.07
CA VAL A 36 0.12 17.35 3.31
C VAL A 36 0.36 18.31 2.14
N LYS A 37 1.46 19.07 2.18
CA LYS A 37 1.79 20.10 1.17
C LYS A 37 2.60 19.58 -0.02
N GLU A 38 3.41 18.56 0.20
CA GLU A 38 4.27 17.98 -0.83
C GLU A 38 3.71 16.64 -1.27
N ARG A 39 3.60 16.41 -2.59
CA ARG A 39 3.20 15.11 -3.15
C ARG A 39 4.23 14.72 -4.21
N PRO A 40 4.67 13.45 -4.25
CA PRO A 40 5.54 12.97 -5.33
C PRO A 40 4.84 13.08 -6.69
N LEU A 41 5.64 13.17 -7.76
CA LEU A 41 5.14 13.16 -9.14
C LEU A 41 4.49 11.81 -9.47
N ASP A 42 3.43 11.83 -10.28
CA ASP A 42 2.68 10.63 -10.68
C ASP A 42 3.56 9.54 -11.31
N ASP A 43 4.60 9.91 -12.06
CA ASP A 43 5.56 8.97 -12.66
C ASP A 43 6.32 8.13 -11.62
N ALA A 44 6.49 8.64 -10.39
CA ALA A 44 7.14 7.89 -9.32
C ALA A 44 6.30 6.68 -8.87
N MET A 45 4.99 6.71 -9.10
CA MET A 45 4.06 5.64 -8.71
C MET A 45 3.93 4.54 -9.77
N GLN A 46 4.50 4.72 -10.96
CA GLN A 46 4.49 3.68 -12.00
C GLN A 46 5.44 2.53 -11.63
N MET A 47 5.00 1.30 -11.87
CA MET A 47 5.84 0.13 -11.66
C MET A 47 6.88 -0.02 -12.76
N THR A 48 8.11 -0.36 -12.40
CA THR A 48 9.20 -0.68 -13.33
C THR A 48 9.29 -2.18 -13.54
N THR A 49 9.44 -2.64 -14.78
CA THR A 49 9.64 -4.06 -15.15
C THR A 49 11.13 -4.38 -15.37
N PRO A 50 11.60 -5.62 -15.13
CA PRO A 50 10.84 -6.81 -14.68
C PRO A 50 10.43 -6.77 -13.20
N LEU A 51 9.42 -7.57 -12.85
CA LEU A 51 8.90 -7.67 -11.47
C LEU A 51 9.38 -8.97 -10.82
N ASP A 52 10.66 -9.01 -10.45
CA ASP A 52 11.22 -10.09 -9.65
C ASP A 52 10.75 -9.95 -8.20
N VAL A 53 9.90 -10.87 -7.74
CA VAL A 53 9.26 -10.85 -6.43
C VAL A 53 10.17 -11.50 -5.40
N GLU A 54 10.46 -10.78 -4.32
CA GLU A 54 11.31 -11.28 -3.24
C GLU A 54 10.56 -12.20 -2.28
N PHE A 55 9.35 -11.80 -1.86
CA PHE A 55 8.51 -12.59 -0.96
C PHE A 55 7.03 -12.20 -1.03
N ILE A 56 6.18 -13.01 -0.40
CA ILE A 56 4.74 -12.77 -0.24
C ILE A 56 4.50 -12.02 1.07
N VAL A 57 3.72 -10.95 1.03
CA VAL A 57 3.38 -10.14 2.22
C VAL A 57 2.53 -10.94 3.19
N GLY A 58 3.03 -11.10 4.41
CA GLY A 58 2.30 -11.65 5.56
C GLY A 58 1.65 -10.53 6.36
N THR A 59 2.41 -9.95 7.29
CA THR A 59 1.93 -8.88 8.17
C THR A 59 2.47 -7.52 7.75
N VAL A 60 1.67 -6.48 7.97
CA VAL A 60 2.06 -5.08 7.70
C VAL A 60 1.83 -4.27 8.97
N GLY A 61 2.90 -3.69 9.50
CA GLY A 61 2.87 -2.74 10.61
C GLY A 61 3.05 -1.31 10.11
N ILE A 62 2.36 -0.36 10.72
CA ILE A 62 2.51 1.07 10.40
C ILE A 62 2.64 1.88 11.68
N ALA A 63 3.55 2.85 11.66
CA ALA A 63 3.67 3.86 12.68
C ALA A 63 3.87 5.24 12.03
N TYR A 64 3.54 6.30 12.76
CA TYR A 64 3.89 7.67 12.40
C TYR A 64 4.81 8.24 13.49
N ASP A 65 5.97 8.75 13.08
CA ASP A 65 6.90 9.43 13.97
C ASP A 65 6.74 10.96 13.81
N PRO A 66 6.11 11.64 14.79
CA PRO A 66 5.90 13.08 14.72
C PRO A 66 7.20 13.90 14.87
N ARG A 67 8.31 13.29 15.31
CA ARG A 67 9.59 13.99 15.47
C ARG A 67 10.30 14.17 14.13
N SER A 68 10.20 13.16 13.27
CA SER A 68 10.80 13.15 11.94
C SER A 68 9.81 13.48 10.82
N ASP A 69 8.51 13.60 11.13
CA ASP A 69 7.42 13.79 10.16
C ASP A 69 7.36 12.66 9.10
N GLN A 70 7.65 11.44 9.54
CA GLN A 70 7.74 10.26 8.67
C GLN A 70 6.78 9.16 9.11
N MET A 71 6.24 8.45 8.12
CA MET A 71 5.55 7.18 8.34
C MET A 71 6.54 6.04 8.17
N VAL A 72 6.49 5.09 9.10
CA VAL A 72 7.27 3.87 9.09
C VAL A 72 6.35 2.72 8.76
N ILE A 73 6.61 2.04 7.64
CA ILE A 73 5.88 0.85 7.22
C ILE A 73 6.83 -0.34 7.36
N GLN A 74 6.42 -1.35 8.12
CA GLN A 74 7.10 -2.63 8.20
C GLN A 74 6.26 -3.67 7.46
N ILE A 75 6.89 -4.45 6.60
CA ILE A 75 6.27 -5.55 5.89
C ILE A 75 7.10 -6.80 6.20
N ASP A 76 6.44 -7.81 6.76
CA ASP A 76 7.03 -9.11 7.03
C ASP A 76 6.51 -10.13 6.01
N GLU A 77 7.36 -11.07 5.64
CA GLU A 77 7.05 -12.19 4.78
C GLU A 77 6.01 -13.12 5.43
N MET A 78 5.11 -13.66 4.61
CA MET A 78 4.13 -14.65 5.00
C MET A 78 4.85 -15.94 5.41
N ARG A 79 4.66 -16.36 6.65
CA ARG A 79 5.13 -17.65 7.14
C ARG A 79 4.11 -18.74 6.84
N ASP A 80 4.62 -19.93 6.56
CA ASP A 80 3.82 -21.14 6.59
C ASP A 80 3.70 -21.62 8.04
N ASP A 81 2.48 -21.94 8.48
CA ASP A 81 2.20 -22.35 9.86
C ASP A 81 2.88 -23.69 10.23
N GLU A 82 3.36 -24.44 9.23
CA GLU A 82 4.10 -25.69 9.41
C GLU A 82 5.60 -25.50 9.75
N ALA A 83 6.13 -24.28 9.65
CA ALA A 83 7.54 -23.94 9.87
C ALA A 83 7.82 -23.28 11.24
N PHE A 84 6.90 -23.39 12.21
CA PHE A 84 7.12 -22.86 13.58
C PHE A 84 8.12 -23.71 14.35
N THR A 85 9.41 -23.53 14.07
CA THR A 85 10.51 -23.97 14.93
C THR A 85 10.96 -22.80 15.81
N GLU A 86 10.97 -22.97 17.13
CA GLU A 86 11.46 -21.95 18.07
C GLU A 86 12.93 -21.63 17.76
N GLY A 87 13.19 -20.51 17.06
CA GLY A 87 14.55 -20.04 16.71
C GLY A 87 14.74 -19.45 15.31
N GLU A 88 13.80 -19.59 14.38
CA GLU A 88 13.93 -19.15 12.97
C GLU A 88 13.37 -17.73 12.69
N ASP A 89 13.31 -16.86 13.70
CA ASP A 89 12.81 -15.48 13.50
C ASP A 89 13.72 -14.64 12.57
N ASP A 90 14.99 -15.00 12.46
CA ASP A 90 16.00 -14.31 11.66
C ASP A 90 16.00 -14.67 10.16
N GLU A 91 15.29 -15.73 9.75
CA GLU A 91 15.26 -16.17 8.33
C GLU A 91 14.12 -15.55 7.51
N VAL A 92 13.22 -14.79 8.15
CA VAL A 92 11.99 -14.31 7.50
C VAL A 92 12.21 -12.93 6.87
N GLY A 93 11.84 -12.81 5.59
CA GLY A 93 11.94 -11.57 4.84
C GLY A 93 11.24 -10.41 5.56
N ARG A 94 11.99 -9.34 5.84
CA ARG A 94 11.46 -8.13 6.48
C ARG A 94 11.98 -6.90 5.77
N VAL A 95 11.08 -5.97 5.48
CA VAL A 95 11.44 -4.64 4.97
C VAL A 95 10.81 -3.56 5.84
N ARG A 96 11.62 -2.56 6.20
CA ARG A 96 11.16 -1.36 6.88
C ARG A 96 11.40 -0.15 5.97
N ILE A 97 10.35 0.61 5.74
CA ILE A 97 10.28 1.69 4.78
C ILE A 97 9.92 2.97 5.53
N TYR A 98 10.65 4.05 5.23
CA TYR A 98 10.38 5.38 5.75
C TYR A 98 9.87 6.23 4.59
N ILE A 99 8.68 6.79 4.75
CA ILE A 99 8.07 7.64 3.72
C ILE A 99 7.58 8.94 4.35
N SER A 100 7.65 10.01 3.57
CA SER A 100 6.99 11.28 3.92
C SER A 100 5.47 11.12 3.91
N ARG A 101 4.77 12.05 4.56
CA ARG A 101 3.31 12.14 4.51
C ARG A 101 2.79 12.37 3.09
N GLY A 102 3.59 13.05 2.26
CA GLY A 102 3.38 13.23 0.82
C GLY A 102 3.31 11.94 0.05
N GLN A 103 4.33 11.11 0.22
CA GLN A 103 4.39 9.78 -0.40
C GLN A 103 3.29 8.87 0.12
N ALA A 104 2.96 8.95 1.41
CA ALA A 104 1.87 8.18 2.00
C ALA A 104 0.50 8.57 1.39
N ALA A 105 0.22 9.87 1.22
CA ALA A 105 -1.00 10.34 0.57
C ALA A 105 -1.08 9.90 -0.90
N ALA A 106 0.01 10.04 -1.65
CA ALA A 106 0.08 9.60 -3.05
C ALA A 106 -0.09 8.08 -3.18
N PHE A 107 0.49 7.30 -2.27
CA PHE A 107 0.26 5.86 -2.19
C PHE A 107 -1.23 5.55 -2.03
N CYS A 108 -1.94 6.23 -1.13
CA CYS A 108 -3.36 5.98 -0.89
C CYS A 108 -4.22 6.31 -2.11
N GLU A 109 -3.94 7.42 -2.81
CA GLU A 109 -4.65 7.78 -4.05
C GLU A 109 -4.43 6.72 -5.13
N HIS A 110 -3.18 6.32 -5.37
CA HIS A 110 -2.86 5.28 -6.35
C HIS A 110 -3.42 3.90 -5.98
N ALA A 111 -3.37 3.55 -4.69
CA ALA A 111 -3.91 2.29 -4.17
C ALA A 111 -5.42 2.19 -4.45
N ASP A 112 -6.16 3.29 -4.29
CA ASP A 112 -7.60 3.31 -4.56
C ASP A 112 -7.88 3.04 -6.04
N ASP A 113 -7.12 3.66 -6.95
CA ASP A 113 -7.25 3.42 -8.40
C ASP A 113 -6.94 1.97 -8.78
N VAL A 114 -5.83 1.41 -8.27
CA VAL A 114 -5.42 0.02 -8.52
C VAL A 114 -6.44 -0.97 -7.96
N VAL A 115 -6.94 -0.73 -6.74
CA VAL A 115 -7.97 -1.56 -6.12
C VAL A 115 -9.28 -1.44 -6.88
N ALA A 116 -9.64 -0.26 -7.36
CA ALA A 116 -10.85 -0.03 -8.12
C ALA A 116 -10.80 -0.64 -9.53
N ALA A 117 -9.64 -0.64 -10.20
CA ALA A 117 -9.45 -1.21 -11.54
C ALA A 117 -9.84 -2.69 -11.64
N GLY A 118 -9.70 -3.45 -10.55
CA GLY A 118 -10.16 -4.84 -10.50
C GLY A 118 -11.64 -5.03 -10.18
N ARG A 119 -12.46 -3.97 -10.13
CA ARG A 119 -13.91 -4.07 -9.87
C ARG A 119 -14.69 -3.93 -11.19
N PRO A 120 -15.82 -4.62 -11.36
CA PRO A 120 -16.64 -4.47 -12.56
C PRO A 120 -17.09 -3.01 -12.73
N ALA A 121 -16.95 -2.49 -13.95
CA ALA A 121 -17.37 -1.14 -14.27
C ALA A 121 -18.89 -0.99 -14.14
N CYS A 122 -19.33 0.18 -13.69
CA CYS A 122 -20.74 0.56 -13.69
C CYS A 122 -21.24 0.71 -15.14
N ILE A 123 -22.31 -0.01 -15.49
CA ILE A 123 -22.90 0.05 -16.84
C ILE A 123 -23.39 1.45 -17.24
N PHE A 124 -23.68 2.31 -16.26
CA PHE A 124 -24.21 3.64 -16.52
C PHE A 124 -23.12 4.69 -16.64
N CYS A 125 -22.12 4.73 -15.74
CA CYS A 125 -21.11 5.80 -15.70
C CYS A 125 -19.67 5.35 -16.02
N GLY A 126 -19.43 4.05 -16.21
CA GLY A 126 -18.10 3.49 -16.47
C GLY A 126 -17.16 3.45 -15.26
N ARG A 127 -17.55 4.03 -14.11
CA ARG A 127 -16.74 4.01 -12.88
C ARG A 127 -16.78 2.65 -12.18
N PRO A 128 -15.71 2.22 -11.49
CA PRO A 128 -15.70 0.98 -10.70
C PRO A 128 -16.84 0.90 -9.68
N LYS A 129 -17.52 -0.25 -9.59
CA LYS A 129 -18.56 -0.48 -8.57
C LYS A 129 -17.96 -0.77 -7.20
N ASN A 130 -18.38 -0.07 -6.14
CA ASN A 130 -18.03 -0.41 -4.75
C ASN A 130 -18.81 -1.65 -4.26
N VAL A 131 -18.24 -2.38 -3.28
CA VAL A 131 -18.89 -3.56 -2.67
C VAL A 131 -20.18 -3.16 -1.93
N ASP A 132 -20.19 -2.01 -1.26
CA ASP A 132 -21.36 -1.48 -0.54
C ASP A 132 -22.38 -0.77 -1.46
N GLY A 133 -22.18 -0.85 -2.78
CA GLY A 133 -22.96 -0.12 -3.77
C GLY A 133 -22.26 1.15 -4.26
N HIS A 134 -22.34 1.41 -5.56
CA HIS A 134 -21.82 2.62 -6.18
C HIS A 134 -22.95 3.64 -6.35
N ALA A 135 -22.83 4.79 -5.69
CA ALA A 135 -23.69 5.94 -5.95
C ALA A 135 -23.39 6.49 -7.35
N CYS A 136 -24.11 5.99 -8.35
CA CYS A 136 -23.89 6.37 -9.73
C CYS A 136 -24.36 7.80 -9.98
N PRO A 137 -23.48 8.73 -10.39
CA PRO A 137 -23.88 10.12 -10.68
C PRO A 137 -24.86 10.25 -11.84
N ARG A 138 -25.04 9.18 -12.65
CA ARG A 138 -26.01 9.12 -13.75
C ARG A 138 -27.37 8.56 -13.32
N MET A 139 -27.51 8.10 -12.08
CA MET A 139 -28.76 7.59 -11.52
C MET A 139 -29.32 8.49 -10.41
N ASN A 140 -28.73 9.68 -10.21
CA ASN A 140 -29.11 10.67 -9.19
C ASN A 140 -29.48 11.98 -9.87
#